data_AF-I0ZAH8-F1
#
_entry.id   AF-I0ZAH8-F1
#
_cell.length_a   1.000
_cell.length_b   1.000
_cell.length_c   1.000
_cell.angle_alpha   90.00
_cell.angle_beta   90.00
_cell.angle_gamma   90.00
#
_symmetry.space_group_name_H-M   'P 1'
#
loop_
_entity.id
_entity.type
_entity.pdbx_description
1 polymer ?
#
loop_
_entity_poly.entity_id
_entity_poly.type
_entity_poly.pdbx_seq_one_letter_code
_entity_poly.pdbx_strand_id
1 'polypeptide(L)'
;MEVMISVCGETPTQGEVFHCGDAYATIVSVDPRGNPVDLPIDLAPESAADLLRCRAAADRRYERLAMRRSLLANEARRPSLDGTLAGSLRSRNAFGGT
;
A
#
# COMPACT_ATOMS: atom_id res chain seq x y z
N MET A 1 -1.57 -4.40 5.95
CA MET A 1 -2.72 -3.75 6.63
C MET A 1 -3.25 -2.62 5.77
N GLU A 2 -4.56 -2.36 5.79
CA GLU A 2 -5.14 -1.16 5.16
C GLU A 2 -5.72 -0.26 6.26
N VAL A 3 -5.53 1.05 6.12
CA VAL A 3 -6.08 2.07 7.01
C VAL A 3 -6.98 3.00 6.20
N MET A 4 -8.24 3.09 6.59
CA MET A 4 -9.17 4.12 6.09
C MET A 4 -8.90 5.42 6.84
N ILE A 5 -8.78 6.51 6.10
CA ILE A 5 -8.53 7.85 6.61
C ILE A 5 -9.70 8.70 6.13
N SER A 6 -10.46 9.28 7.06
CA SER A 6 -11.49 10.26 6.75
C SER A 6 -11.00 11.65 7.17
N VAL A 7 -11.09 12.61 6.25
CA VAL A 7 -10.65 13.98 6.48
C VAL A 7 -11.89 14.85 6.65
N CYS A 8 -11.97 15.54 7.77
CA CYS A 8 -13.00 16.51 8.05
C CYS A 8 -12.39 17.90 8.19
N GLY A 9 -13.10 18.91 7.69
CA GLY A 9 -12.82 20.32 7.93
C GLY A 9 -13.75 20.86 9.01
N GLU A 10 -13.34 21.94 9.66
CA GLU A 10 -14.14 22.66 10.63
C GLU A 10 -14.14 24.16 10.29
N THR A 11 -15.29 24.82 10.44
CA THR A 11 -15.39 26.28 10.46
C THR A 11 -15.30 26.78 11.91
N PRO A 12 -14.15 27.27 12.40
CA PRO A 12 -13.92 27.44 13.84
C PRO A 12 -14.85 28.44 14.52
N THR A 13 -15.31 29.45 13.79
CA THR A 13 -16.21 30.49 14.31
C THR A 13 -17.66 30.02 14.42
N GLN A 14 -18.02 28.95 13.72
CA GLN A 14 -19.38 28.39 13.68
C GLN A 14 -19.48 27.02 14.36
N GLY A 15 -18.33 26.35 14.60
CA GLY A 15 -18.27 25.00 15.16
C GLY A 15 -18.80 23.90 14.22
N GLU A 16 -19.04 24.23 12.94
CA GLU A 16 -19.54 23.29 11.96
C GLU A 16 -18.40 22.41 11.43
N VAL A 17 -18.57 21.09 11.50
CA VAL A 17 -17.65 20.09 10.95
C VAL A 17 -18.25 19.51 9.66
N PHE A 18 -17.47 19.46 8.59
CA PHE A 18 -17.90 18.93 7.30
C PHE A 18 -16.87 17.95 6.72
N HIS A 19 -17.36 16.96 5.95
CA HIS A 19 -16.50 15.95 5.31
C HIS A 19 -15.76 16.55 4.11
N CYS A 20 -14.46 16.28 4.01
CA CYS A 20 -13.62 16.73 2.89
C CYS A 20 -13.26 15.60 1.94
N GLY A 21 -13.13 14.37 2.42
CA GLY A 21 -12.79 13.23 1.60
C GLY A 21 -12.27 12.05 2.39
N ASP A 22 -12.16 10.91 1.71
CA ASP A 22 -11.63 9.68 2.27
C ASP A 22 -10.43 9.18 1.46
N ALA A 23 -9.49 8.55 2.15
CA ALA A 23 -8.32 7.90 1.56
C ALA A 23 -8.08 6.51 2.19
N TYR A 24 -7.36 5.66 1.46
CA TYR A 24 -7.03 4.30 1.89
C TYR A 24 -5.54 4.05 1.74
N ALA A 25 -4.83 3.90 2.86
CA ALA A 25 -3.40 3.67 2.88
C ALA A 25 -3.07 2.20 3.13
N THR A 26 -2.09 1.64 2.41
CA THR A 26 -1.55 0.30 2.67
C THR A 26 -0.28 0.41 3.49
N ILE A 27 -0.25 -0.23 4.66
CA ILE A 27 0.89 -0.24 5.58
C ILE A 27 1.44 -1.67 5.69
N VAL A 28 2.77 -1.77 5.75
CA VAL A 28 3.52 -3.02 5.90
C VAL A 28 4.41 -2.91 7.13
N SER A 29 4.38 -3.92 8.00
CA SER A 29 5.33 -4.03 9.11
C SER A 29 6.61 -4.68 8.61
N VAL A 30 7.76 -4.21 9.10
CA VAL A 30 9.09 -4.72 8.72
C VAL A 30 9.97 -4.95 9.94
N ASP A 31 10.86 -5.93 9.87
CA ASP A 31 11.92 -6.15 10.85
C ASP A 31 13.07 -5.12 10.70
N PRO A 32 14.05 -5.07 11.61
CA PRO A 32 15.21 -4.17 11.48
C PRO A 32 16.08 -4.39 10.23
N ARG A 33 15.92 -5.52 9.53
CA ARG A 33 16.60 -5.83 8.26
C ARG A 33 15.76 -5.46 7.04
N GLY A 34 14.54 -4.94 7.24
CA GLY A 34 13.60 -4.54 6.19
C GLY A 34 12.75 -5.67 5.63
N ASN A 35 12.76 -6.87 6.23
CA ASN A 35 11.90 -7.97 5.79
C ASN A 35 10.47 -7.75 6.28
N PRO A 36 9.44 -8.04 5.46
CA PRO A 36 8.06 -8.01 5.92
C PRO A 36 7.85 -8.98 7.09
N VAL A 37 7.12 -8.51 8.11
CA VAL A 37 6.70 -9.34 9.25
C VAL A 37 5.19 -9.28 9.42
N ASP A 38 4.63 -10.37 9.93
CA ASP A 38 3.21 -10.42 10.27
C ASP A 38 2.91 -9.46 11.42
N LEU A 39 1.75 -8.80 11.36
CA LEU A 39 1.28 -7.93 12.42
C LEU A 39 0.55 -8.78 13.47
N PRO A 40 0.90 -8.68 14.77
CA PRO A 40 0.27 -9.45 15.83
C PRO A 40 -1.06 -8.82 16.27
N ILE A 41 -1.93 -8.51 15.31
CA ILE A 41 -3.26 -7.94 15.55
C ILE A 41 -4.30 -8.76 14.78
N ASP A 42 -5.44 -9.01 15.42
CA ASP A 42 -6.62 -9.55 14.76
C ASP A 42 -7.63 -8.42 14.55
N LEU A 43 -8.17 -8.32 13.33
CA LEU A 43 -9.18 -7.33 12.97
C LEU A 43 -10.52 -8.05 12.86
N ALA A 44 -11.17 -8.25 14.01
CA ALA A 44 -12.49 -8.83 14.08
C ALA A 44 -13.56 -7.73 13.93
N PRO A 45 -14.31 -7.67 12.80
CA PRO A 45 -15.35 -6.66 12.61
C PRO A 45 -16.53 -6.93 13.55
N GLU A 46 -16.92 -5.92 14.33
CA GLU A 46 -17.99 -6.04 15.32
C GLU A 46 -19.32 -5.43 14.83
N SER A 47 -19.26 -4.42 13.95
CA SER A 47 -20.43 -3.74 13.41
C SER A 47 -20.69 -4.05 11.93
N ALA A 48 -21.93 -3.78 11.48
CA ALA A 48 -22.27 -3.85 10.07
C ALA A 48 -21.39 -2.92 9.21
N ALA A 49 -21.02 -1.76 9.74
CA ALA A 49 -20.10 -0.84 9.06
C ALA A 49 -18.70 -1.44 8.92
N ASP A 50 -18.19 -2.15 9.93
CA ASP A 50 -16.88 -2.80 9.88
C ASP A 50 -16.86 -3.96 8.90
N LEU A 51 -17.94 -4.75 8.84
CA LEU A 51 -18.10 -5.80 7.83
C LEU A 51 -18.05 -5.24 6.41
N LEU A 52 -18.74 -4.12 6.17
CA LEU A 52 -18.71 -3.41 4.89
C LEU A 52 -17.30 -2.90 4.56
N ARG A 53 -16.61 -2.28 5.53
CA ARG A 53 -15.23 -1.80 5.35
C ARG A 53 -14.26 -2.94 5.07
N CYS A 54 -14.37 -4.06 5.78
CA CYS A 54 -13.53 -5.25 5.58
C CYS A 54 -13.71 -5.83 4.17
N ARG A 55 -14.96 -5.95 3.71
CA ARG A 55 -15.26 -6.42 2.36
C ARG A 55 -14.67 -5.47 1.30
N ALA A 56 -14.94 -4.17 1.41
CA ALA A 56 -14.42 -3.18 0.48
C ALA A 56 -12.88 -3.11 0.47
N ALA A 57 -12.23 -3.35 1.62
CA ALA A 57 -10.77 -3.42 1.71
C ALA A 57 -10.19 -4.62 0.94
N ALA A 58 -10.88 -5.77 0.95
CA ALA A 58 -10.49 -6.93 0.17
C ALA A 58 -10.55 -6.64 -1.35
N ASP A 59 -11.61 -5.97 -1.80
CA ASP A 59 -11.79 -5.57 -3.20
C ASP A 59 -10.69 -4.60 -3.64
N ARG A 60 -10.44 -3.53 -2.87
CA ARG A 60 -9.34 -2.59 -3.15
C ARG A 60 -7.96 -3.26 -3.15
N ARG A 61 -7.73 -4.25 -2.27
CA ARG A 61 -6.48 -5.03 -2.26
C ARG A 61 -6.32 -5.80 -3.57
N TYR A 62 -7.39 -6.43 -4.06
CA TYR A 62 -7.36 -7.15 -5.33
C TYR A 62 -6.97 -6.22 -6.48
N GLU A 63 -7.60 -5.04 -6.56
CA GLU A 63 -7.31 -4.03 -7.57
C GLU A 63 -5.85 -3.53 -7.50
N ARG A 64 -5.36 -3.20 -6.30
CA ARG A 64 -3.95 -2.77 -6.11
C ARG A 64 -2.96 -3.84 -6.54
N LEU A 65 -3.21 -5.11 -6.25
CA LEU A 65 -2.35 -6.21 -6.67
C LEU A 65 -2.37 -6.40 -8.19
N ALA A 66 -3.54 -6.26 -8.82
CA ALA A 66 -3.67 -6.27 -10.27
C ALA A 66 -2.90 -5.11 -10.92
N MET A 67 -3.04 -3.90 -10.39
CA MET A 67 -2.29 -2.72 -10.84
C MET A 67 -0.78 -2.94 -10.69
N ARG A 68 -0.31 -3.45 -9.54
CA ARG A 68 1.11 -3.75 -9.31
C ARG A 68 1.66 -4.74 -10.33
N ARG A 69 0.92 -5.82 -10.65
CA ARG A 69 1.32 -6.77 -11.68
C ARG A 69 1.47 -6.10 -13.04
N SER A 70 0.53 -5.23 -13.41
CA SER A 70 0.58 -4.47 -14.66
C SER A 70 1.80 -3.55 -14.72
N LEU A 71 2.10 -2.82 -13.63
CA LEU A 71 3.26 -1.94 -13.54
C LEU A 71 4.59 -2.69 -13.70
N LEU A 72 4.76 -3.82 -13.02
CA LEU A 72 5.96 -4.66 -13.13
C LEU A 72 6.12 -5.24 -14.54
N ALA A 73 5.02 -5.66 -15.17
CA ALA A 73 5.03 -6.15 -16.54
C ALA A 73 5.43 -5.05 -17.54
N ASN A 74 5.02 -3.81 -17.30
CA ASN A 74 5.38 -2.65 -18.12
C ASN A 74 6.82 -2.20 -17.89
N GLU A 75 7.31 -2.23 -16.66
CA GLU A 75 8.72 -1.95 -16.33
C GLU A 75 9.66 -2.91 -17.05
N ALA A 76 9.35 -4.21 -17.04
CA ALA A 76 10.13 -5.21 -17.77
C ALA A 76 10.16 -4.98 -19.31
N ARG A 77 9.16 -4.29 -19.86
CA ARG A 77 9.06 -4.01 -21.31
C ARG A 77 9.70 -2.69 -21.72
N ARG A 78 9.91 -1.75 -20.78
CA ARG A 78 10.51 -0.46 -21.09
C ARG A 78 12.04 -0.64 -21.19
N PRO A 79 12.67 -0.33 -22.34
CA PRO A 79 14.10 -0.11 -22.33
C PRO A 79 14.38 1.03 -21.35
N SER A 80 15.42 0.90 -20.52
CA SER A 80 15.81 2.01 -19.66
C SER A 80 16.13 3.24 -20.53
N LEU A 81 15.92 4.42 -19.97
CA LEU A 81 16.25 5.67 -20.65
C LEU A 81 17.75 5.84 -20.88
N ASP A 82 18.59 5.03 -20.21
CA ASP A 82 20.04 4.98 -20.38
C ASP A 82 20.52 3.89 -21.37
N GLY A 83 19.60 3.14 -21.98
CA GLY A 83 19.92 2.13 -23.00
C GLY A 83 20.32 0.76 -22.45
N THR A 84 20.35 0.56 -21.13
CA THR A 84 20.52 -0.77 -20.52
C THR A 84 19.19 -1.54 -20.45
N LEU A 85 19.17 -2.85 -20.69
CA LEU A 85 17.95 -3.63 -20.46
C LEU A 85 17.63 -3.63 -18.96
N ALA A 86 16.37 -3.32 -18.61
CA ALA A 86 15.87 -3.18 -17.24
C ALA A 86 16.08 -4.41 -16.32
N GLY A 87 16.61 -5.52 -16.83
CA GLY A 87 16.97 -6.72 -16.08
C GLY A 87 18.40 -6.74 -15.50
N SER A 88 19.29 -5.79 -15.83
CA SER A 88 20.72 -5.88 -15.49
C SER A 88 21.05 -5.64 -13.99
N LEU A 89 20.20 -4.92 -13.25
CA LEU A 89 20.52 -4.47 -11.89
C LEU A 89 20.25 -5.50 -10.78
N ARG A 90 19.78 -6.72 -11.09
CA ARG A 90 19.59 -7.80 -10.08
C ARG A 90 20.78 -8.76 -9.92
N SER A 91 22.02 -8.35 -10.26
CA SER A 91 23.22 -9.18 -10.04
C SER A 91 24.32 -8.60 -9.15
N ARG A 92 24.18 -7.37 -8.63
CA ARG A 92 25.17 -6.82 -7.67
C ARG A 92 24.74 -7.03 -6.23
N ASN A 93 24.75 -8.29 -5.79
CA ASN A 93 25.02 -8.69 -4.41
C ASN A 93 25.55 -10.13 -4.42
N ALA A 94 26.59 -10.35 -5.20
CA ALA A 94 27.52 -11.46 -5.04
C ALA A 94 28.92 -10.84 -5.04
N PHE A 95 29.57 -10.82 -3.86
CA PHE A 95 31.02 -10.83 -3.57
C PHE A 95 31.48 -9.90 -2.42
N GLY A 96 32.11 -10.56 -1.44
CA GLY A 96 33.08 -10.03 -0.48
C GLY A 96 32.63 -10.22 0.97
N GLY A 97 33.10 -11.18 1.79
CA GLY A 97 34.27 -12.05 1.71
C GLY A 97 35.07 -11.96 3.00
N THR A 98 35.09 -13.05 3.79
CA THR A 98 36.26 -13.71 4.43
C THR A 98 35.77 -15.04 4.98
#